data_AF-A0A3D8VBA6-F1
#
_entry.id   AF-A0A3D8VBA6-F1
#
_cell.length_a   1.000
_cell.length_b   1.000
_cell.length_c   1.000
_cell.angle_alpha   90.00
_cell.angle_beta   90.00
_cell.angle_gamma   90.00
#
_symmetry.space_group_name_H-M   'P 1'
#
loop_
_entity.id
_entity.type
_entity.pdbx_description
1 polymer ?
#
loop_
_entity_poly.entity_id
_entity_poly.type
_entity_poly.pdbx_seq_one_letter_code
_entity_poly.pdbx_strand_id
1 'polypeptide(L)'
;MSKKKRRRSERTEARSPVSLSITALPFVAEREQGRPNYWAVEPVDETPRKQIEAQRVGAKYAVQYAQWLKANPDLVGMGTLGWIAADIDFQDPDRTGYWIGFFSCIERFLFDGVTAE
;
A
#
# COMPACT_ATOMS: atom_id res chain seq x y z
N MET A 1 -33.18 52.23 4.06
CA MET A 1 -33.27 50.89 3.39
C MET A 1 -31.89 50.25 3.46
N SER A 2 -31.60 49.49 4.53
CA SER A 2 -31.55 48.01 4.58
C SER A 2 -30.52 47.32 3.65
N LYS A 3 -29.44 46.87 4.29
CA LYS A 3 -28.72 45.57 4.13
C LYS A 3 -27.96 45.38 2.80
N LYS A 4 -26.76 44.81 2.75
CA LYS A 4 -26.27 43.66 3.52
C LYS A 4 -24.75 43.54 3.36
N LYS A 5 -24.03 43.61 4.48
CA LYS A 5 -22.62 43.27 4.64
C LYS A 5 -22.41 41.83 4.11
N ARG A 6 -21.69 41.66 3.00
CA ARG A 6 -21.31 40.34 2.49
C ARG A 6 -20.35 39.72 3.50
N ARG A 7 -20.88 38.82 4.35
CA ARG A 7 -20.09 37.92 5.18
C ARG A 7 -19.15 37.14 4.26
N ARG A 8 -17.86 37.42 4.36
CA ARG A 8 -16.80 36.54 3.85
C ARG A 8 -16.92 35.27 4.69
N SER A 9 -17.60 34.27 4.12
CA SER A 9 -17.60 32.93 4.69
C SER A 9 -16.17 32.49 4.72
N GLU A 10 -15.59 32.40 5.91
CA GLU A 10 -14.41 31.61 6.17
C GLU A 10 -14.72 30.22 5.65
N ARG A 11 -14.21 29.94 4.44
CA ARG A 11 -14.18 28.61 3.87
C ARG A 11 -13.19 27.89 4.76
N THR A 12 -13.72 27.16 5.73
CA THR A 12 -13.04 26.12 6.49
C THR A 12 -12.03 25.48 5.55
N GLU A 13 -10.74 25.65 5.86
CA GLU A 13 -9.67 24.95 5.18
C GLU A 13 -10.02 23.47 5.23
N ALA A 14 -10.50 22.97 4.10
CA ALA A 14 -10.69 21.55 3.90
C ALA A 14 -9.31 20.94 4.17
N ARG A 15 -9.23 20.09 5.20
CA ARG A 15 -8.07 19.27 5.52
C ARG A 15 -7.36 18.88 4.22
N SER A 16 -6.11 19.32 4.11
CA SER A 16 -5.23 19.00 2.99
C SER A 16 -5.33 17.49 2.70
N PRO A 17 -5.47 17.07 1.43
CA PRO A 17 -5.84 15.70 1.10
C PRO A 17 -4.73 14.77 1.58
N VAL A 18 -5.13 13.67 2.20
CA VAL A 18 -4.29 12.53 2.63
C VAL A 18 -3.63 11.90 1.39
N SER A 19 -2.67 12.62 0.82
CA SER A 19 -1.87 12.29 -0.36
C SER A 19 -0.41 12.14 0.05
N LEU A 20 -0.17 11.55 1.23
CA LEU A 20 1.05 10.79 1.46
C LEU A 20 0.94 9.54 0.57
N SER A 21 1.17 9.77 -0.72
CA SER A 21 0.79 8.88 -1.80
C SER A 21 1.33 7.49 -1.50
N ILE A 22 0.45 6.50 -1.60
CA ILE A 22 0.80 5.07 -1.54
C ILE A 22 1.97 4.73 -2.49
N THR A 23 2.26 5.59 -3.48
CA THR A 23 3.45 5.58 -4.35
C THR A 23 4.78 5.76 -3.63
N ALA A 24 4.78 6.12 -2.34
CA ALA A 24 5.97 6.09 -1.50
C ALA A 24 6.41 4.65 -1.13
N LEU A 25 5.55 3.65 -1.31
CA LEU A 25 5.91 2.25 -1.12
C LEU A 25 6.76 1.78 -2.30
N PRO A 26 7.87 1.06 -2.07
CA PRO A 26 8.86 0.75 -3.12
C PRO A 26 8.40 -0.31 -4.14
N PHE A 27 7.21 -0.87 -3.95
CA PHE A 27 6.58 -1.82 -4.86
C PHE A 27 5.36 -1.21 -5.56
N VAL A 28 5.16 0.11 -5.45
CA VAL A 28 4.10 0.85 -6.12
C VAL A 28 4.73 1.77 -7.16
N ALA A 29 4.27 1.69 -8.41
CA ALA A 29 4.72 2.57 -9.48
C ALA A 29 3.59 3.48 -9.95
N GLU A 30 3.92 4.76 -10.17
CA GLU A 30 3.02 5.69 -10.84
C GLU A 30 2.79 5.27 -12.29
N ARG A 31 1.58 5.51 -12.78
CA ARG A 31 1.25 5.33 -14.20
C ARG A 31 0.94 6.70 -14.79
N GLU A 32 1.34 6.91 -16.05
CA GLU A 32 1.02 8.15 -16.79
C GLU A 32 -0.50 8.37 -16.89
N GLN A 33 -1.28 7.28 -16.91
CA GLN A 33 -2.74 7.32 -16.97
C GLN A 33 -3.36 6.25 -16.04
N GLY A 34 -4.45 6.62 -15.37
CA GLY A 34 -5.22 5.71 -14.51
C GLY A 34 -4.71 5.63 -13.07
N ARG A 35 -5.04 4.53 -12.39
CA ARG A 35 -4.57 4.26 -11.02
C ARG A 35 -3.10 3.79 -11.03
N PRO A 36 -2.33 4.00 -9.95
CA PRO A 36 -0.99 3.43 -9.80
C PRO A 36 -0.99 1.92 -10.01
N ASN A 37 0.16 1.38 -10.42
CA ASN A 37 0.43 -0.05 -10.28
C ASN A 37 0.80 -0.31 -8.82
N TYR A 38 -0.03 -1.05 -8.09
CA TYR A 38 0.21 -1.37 -6.68
C TYR A 38 1.15 -2.56 -6.49
N TRP A 39 1.62 -3.16 -7.59
CA TRP A 39 2.62 -4.21 -7.59
C TRP A 39 3.58 -4.09 -8.79
N ALA A 40 4.64 -3.30 -8.59
CA ALA A 40 5.71 -3.07 -9.55
C ALA A 40 7.03 -3.55 -8.95
N VAL A 41 7.29 -4.85 -9.05
CA VAL A 41 8.54 -5.48 -8.60
C VAL A 41 9.34 -5.97 -9.80
N GLU A 42 10.66 -5.87 -9.70
CA GLU A 42 11.57 -6.39 -10.71
C GLU A 42 11.50 -7.94 -10.76
N PRO A 43 11.62 -8.56 -11.94
CA PRO A 43 11.72 -10.01 -12.05
C PRO A 43 13.03 -10.49 -11.43
N VAL A 44 13.01 -11.69 -10.84
CA VAL A 44 14.20 -12.40 -10.36
C VAL A 44 14.29 -13.76 -11.02
N ASP A 45 15.51 -14.25 -11.23
CA ASP A 45 15.71 -15.60 -11.75
C ASP A 45 14.98 -16.64 -10.87
N GLU A 46 14.43 -17.69 -11.49
CA GLU A 46 13.72 -18.78 -10.80
C GLU A 46 14.59 -19.64 -9.87
N THR A 47 15.88 -19.32 -9.72
CA THR A 47 16.77 -20.07 -8.83
C THR A 47 16.25 -20.03 -7.39
N PRO A 48 16.29 -21.14 -6.63
CA PRO A 48 15.79 -21.18 -5.25
C PRO A 48 16.39 -20.08 -4.35
N ARG A 49 17.67 -19.76 -4.55
CA ARG A 49 18.35 -18.69 -3.82
C ARG A 49 17.73 -17.32 -4.07
N LYS A 50 17.46 -16.98 -5.33
CA LYS A 50 16.86 -15.70 -5.71
C LYS A 50 15.41 -15.59 -5.25
N GLN A 51 14.66 -16.69 -5.29
CA GLN A 51 13.30 -16.74 -4.77
C GLN A 51 13.27 -16.53 -3.23
N ILE A 52 14.21 -17.12 -2.48
CA ILE A 52 14.36 -16.86 -1.04
C ILE A 52 14.73 -15.40 -0.75
N GLU A 53 15.63 -14.80 -1.56
CA GLU A 53 15.97 -13.38 -1.46
C GLU A 53 14.74 -12.49 -1.72
N ALA A 54 13.97 -12.77 -2.77
CA ALA A 54 12.73 -12.08 -3.10
C ALA A 54 11.67 -12.22 -1.98
N GLN A 55 11.57 -13.40 -1.34
CA GLN A 55 10.69 -13.59 -0.19
C GLN A 55 11.04 -12.68 0.99
N ARG A 56 12.33 -12.51 1.28
CA ARG A 56 12.78 -11.58 2.33
C ARG A 56 12.48 -10.13 1.96
N VAL A 57 12.56 -9.77 0.68
CA VAL A 57 12.20 -8.43 0.20
C VAL A 57 10.68 -8.21 0.28
N GLY A 58 9.88 -9.19 -0.14
CA GLY A 58 8.43 -9.17 0.00
C GLY A 58 7.96 -8.97 1.43
N ALA A 59 8.60 -9.66 2.40
CA ALA A 59 8.31 -9.45 3.81
C ALA A 59 8.62 -8.01 4.28
N LYS A 60 9.71 -7.40 3.78
CA LYS A 60 10.02 -5.98 4.06
C LYS A 60 8.97 -5.04 3.47
N TYR A 61 8.46 -5.34 2.27
CA TYR A 61 7.36 -4.58 1.67
C TYR A 61 6.09 -4.63 2.52
N ALA A 62 5.76 -5.79 3.10
CA ALA A 62 4.63 -5.91 4.04
C ALA A 62 4.83 -5.07 5.30
N VAL A 63 6.04 -5.03 5.87
CA VAL A 63 6.38 -4.15 7.02
C VAL A 63 6.16 -2.68 6.65
N GLN A 64 6.66 -2.24 5.48
CA GLN A 64 6.50 -0.86 5.01
C GLN A 64 5.03 -0.51 4.76
N TYR A 65 4.26 -1.44 4.20
CA TYR A 65 2.82 -1.29 4.04
C TYR A 65 2.10 -1.15 5.38
N ALA A 66 2.43 -1.97 6.37
CA ALA A 66 1.85 -1.87 7.72
C ALA A 66 2.21 -0.54 8.41
N GLN A 67 3.46 -0.07 8.25
CA GLN A 67 3.88 1.25 8.73
C GLN A 67 3.12 2.37 8.03
N TRP A 68 2.90 2.26 6.73
CA TRP A 68 2.09 3.21 5.97
C TRP A 68 0.63 3.22 6.44
N LEU A 69 0.00 2.06 6.69
CA LEU A 69 -1.33 1.99 7.29
C LEU A 69 -1.38 2.63 8.68
N LYS A 70 -0.37 2.40 9.52
CA LYS A 70 -0.24 3.02 10.84
C LYS A 70 -0.20 4.56 10.75
N ALA A 71 0.44 5.11 9.72
CA ALA A 71 0.47 6.54 9.46
C ALA A 71 -0.82 7.07 8.83
N ASN A 72 -1.66 6.20 8.24
CA ASN A 72 -2.88 6.55 7.53
C ASN A 72 -4.07 5.69 8.01
N PRO A 73 -4.49 5.80 9.29
CA PRO A 73 -5.51 4.93 9.87
C PRO A 73 -6.88 5.05 9.20
N ASP A 74 -7.21 6.22 8.64
CA ASP A 74 -8.47 6.45 7.91
C ASP A 74 -8.59 5.62 6.62
N LEU A 75 -7.48 5.04 6.13
CA LEU A 75 -7.44 4.19 4.94
C LEU A 75 -7.57 2.70 5.27
N VAL A 76 -7.54 2.32 6.54
CA VAL A 76 -7.73 0.93 6.97
C VAL A 76 -9.16 0.49 6.62
N GLY A 77 -9.30 -0.68 5.99
CA GLY A 77 -10.59 -1.20 5.54
C GLY A 77 -11.06 -0.68 4.18
N MET A 78 -10.34 0.27 3.56
CA MET A 78 -10.70 0.83 2.24
C MET A 78 -10.29 -0.04 1.05
N GLY A 79 -9.74 -1.24 1.30
CA GLY A 79 -9.45 -2.24 0.25
C GLY A 79 -8.07 -2.12 -0.42
N THR A 80 -7.14 -1.32 0.13
CA THR A 80 -5.77 -1.16 -0.42
C THR A 80 -5.02 -2.49 -0.60
N LEU A 81 -5.18 -3.43 0.33
CA LEU A 81 -4.59 -4.77 0.21
C LEU A 81 -5.19 -5.54 -0.99
N GLY A 82 -6.47 -5.33 -1.30
CA GLY A 82 -7.12 -5.91 -2.46
C GLY A 82 -6.61 -5.31 -3.78
N TRP A 83 -6.28 -4.01 -3.81
CA TRP A 83 -5.66 -3.40 -5.00
C TRP A 83 -4.24 -3.90 -5.25
N ILE A 84 -3.46 -4.12 -4.19
CA ILE A 84 -2.15 -4.77 -4.28
C ILE A 84 -2.34 -6.17 -4.88
N ALA A 85 -3.22 -6.99 -4.30
CA ALA A 85 -3.48 -8.35 -4.78
C ALA A 85 -3.98 -8.39 -6.23
N ALA A 86 -4.78 -7.42 -6.66
CA ALA A 86 -5.30 -7.34 -8.03
C ALA A 86 -4.23 -7.01 -9.08
N ASP A 87 -3.12 -6.40 -8.68
CA ASP A 87 -2.00 -6.07 -9.58
C ASP A 87 -0.89 -7.14 -9.56
N ILE A 88 -1.00 -8.15 -8.70
CA ILE A 88 -0.08 -9.30 -8.69
C ILE A 88 -0.50 -10.30 -9.78
N ASP A 89 0.43 -10.64 -10.66
CA ASP A 89 0.31 -11.85 -11.46
C ASP A 89 0.79 -13.06 -10.64
N PHE A 90 -0.15 -13.83 -10.09
CA PHE A 90 0.15 -15.01 -9.27
C PHE A 90 0.68 -16.20 -10.10
N GLN A 91 0.64 -16.12 -11.43
CA GLN A 91 1.18 -17.16 -12.31
C GLN A 91 2.62 -16.85 -12.75
N ASP A 92 3.17 -15.70 -12.36
CA ASP A 92 4.52 -15.27 -12.74
C ASP A 92 5.60 -15.87 -11.82
N PRO A 93 6.41 -16.84 -12.31
CA PRO A 93 7.43 -17.49 -11.51
C PRO A 93 8.59 -16.53 -11.14
N ASP A 94 8.87 -15.53 -11.97
CA ASP A 94 9.96 -14.59 -11.76
C ASP A 94 9.70 -13.62 -10.60
N ARG A 95 8.44 -13.52 -10.15
CA ARG A 95 8.03 -12.61 -9.07
C ARG A 95 7.43 -13.34 -7.87
N THR A 96 7.47 -14.68 -7.89
CA THR A 96 6.79 -15.52 -6.91
C THR A 96 7.25 -15.29 -5.48
N GLY A 97 8.56 -15.23 -5.25
CA GLY A 97 9.12 -15.02 -3.92
C GLY A 97 8.57 -13.75 -3.24
N TYR A 98 8.42 -12.65 -3.98
CA TYR A 98 7.94 -11.38 -3.41
C TYR A 98 6.55 -11.49 -2.79
N TRP A 99 5.57 -12.04 -3.51
CA TRP A 99 4.20 -12.08 -3.00
C TRP A 99 4.06 -13.12 -1.89
N ILE A 100 4.79 -14.25 -1.95
CA ILE A 100 4.84 -15.22 -0.84
C ILE A 100 5.32 -14.52 0.43
N GLY A 101 6.46 -13.82 0.34
CA GLY A 101 7.03 -13.13 1.49
C GLY A 101 6.13 -12.04 2.05
N PHE A 102 5.48 -11.30 1.16
CA PHE A 102 4.54 -10.25 1.52
C PHE A 102 3.35 -10.80 2.30
N PHE A 103 2.63 -11.78 1.74
CA PHE A 103 1.44 -12.32 2.38
C PHE A 103 1.75 -13.13 3.64
N SER A 104 2.85 -13.91 3.68
CA SER A 104 3.26 -14.59 4.91
C SER A 104 3.56 -13.61 6.06
N CYS A 105 4.12 -12.43 5.76
CA CYS A 105 4.34 -11.40 6.77
C CYS A 105 3.02 -10.75 7.22
N ILE A 106 2.07 -10.53 6.32
CA ILE A 106 0.73 -10.04 6.68
C ILE A 106 -0.02 -11.05 7.54
N GLU A 107 0.00 -12.34 7.20
CA GLU A 107 -0.56 -13.42 8.03
C GLU A 107 0.00 -13.38 9.45
N ARG A 108 1.32 -13.16 9.59
CA ARG A 108 1.96 -13.02 10.89
C ARG A 108 1.42 -11.82 11.68
N PHE A 109 1.27 -10.66 11.04
CA PHE A 109 0.69 -9.48 11.70
C PHE A 109 -0.77 -9.69 12.12
N LEU A 110 -1.56 -10.39 11.30
CA LEU A 110 -2.94 -10.74 11.64
C LEU A 110 -2.98 -11.67 12.86
N PHE A 111 -2.14 -12.71 12.89
CA PHE A 111 -2.01 -13.61 14.03
C PHE A 111 -1.58 -12.88 15.29
N ASP A 112 -0.49 -12.10 15.22
CA ASP A 112 0.01 -11.36 16.37
C ASP A 112 -1.03 -10.36 16.89
N GLY A 113 -1.75 -9.68 15.98
CA GLY A 113 -2.78 -8.71 16.32
C GLY A 113 -4.00 -9.28 17.04
N VAL A 114 -4.37 -10.54 16.80
CA VAL A 114 -5.46 -11.21 17.54
C VAL A 114 -4.99 -11.88 18.83
N THR A 115 -3.68 -12.06 19.03
CA THR A 115 -3.11 -12.69 20.23
C THR A 115 -2.52 -11.70 21.24
N ALA A 116 -2.53 -10.40 20.95
CA ALA A 116 -1.94 -9.36 21.79
C ALA A 116 -2.83 -8.92 22.98
N GLU A 117 -3.76 -9.76 23.42
CA GLU A 117 -4.61 -9.58 24.61
C GLU A 117 -3.91 -10.03 25.91
#